data_AF-A0A6A1VFZ3-F1
#
_entry.id   AF-A0A6A1VFZ3-F1
#
_cell.length_a   1.000
_cell.length_b   1.000
_cell.length_c   1.000
_cell.angle_alpha   90.00
_cell.angle_beta   90.00
_cell.angle_gamma   90.00
#
_symmetry.space_group_name_H-M   'P 1'
#
loop_
_entity.id
_entity.type
_entity.pdbx_description
1 polymer ?
#
loop_
_entity_poly.entity_id
_entity_poly.type
_entity_poly.pdbx_seq_one_letter_code
_entity_poly.pdbx_strand_id
1 'polypeptide(L)'
;MNVPRNMQYGGLSLTMVLTCWLWLRLGVVADPQTKYLLNGGCTTSFNASKVQHFHTNLNAAFSDLEDQLRRNKHFAKARVARGSVPAYAMVQCRNYLSNADCIACFKAAESQIISNCSTAGGAQVIYDSCFLRYETSNFYPQTTLPGSDKAICQKQMASQARSLLLNFTAAVGGLLADLKVATPRIKGFFGASKEGVLAGRGGHVYAVAQCVETATENGCQKCLKKAYKKARRCLPGKRVRAVDAGCFLRYSDTASFFADNQITMIDHYLRNGPATKKKAIIQGVVGGVPVLLLIALIFKLTRRPKAALRGDILGTAELRGPMNYKYKDLKSATRISVKKTNLAKETEQWVAAALIRYPLHPPLTARGLAYLHEEFHAWNQYENGTLLELVDETLDPKDYTAEEAKRIIEIALMCTQSFASLRPPMSEVVLLLKSNEGSLEHPPPTKPAYVASYS
;
A
#
# COMPACT_ATOMS: atom_id res chain seq x y z
N MET A 1 -55.33 -35.73 30.76
CA MET A 1 -54.80 -36.68 29.76
C MET A 1 -53.98 -35.89 28.75
N ASN A 2 -52.69 -36.21 28.67
CA ASN A 2 -51.70 -35.57 27.81
C ASN A 2 -51.88 -36.00 26.34
N VAL A 3 -51.76 -35.05 25.41
CA VAL A 3 -51.38 -35.32 24.01
C VAL A 3 -50.20 -34.40 23.69
N PRO A 4 -49.03 -34.93 23.27
CA PRO A 4 -47.84 -34.12 23.03
C PRO A 4 -47.86 -33.52 21.62
N ARG A 5 -47.41 -32.25 21.51
CA ARG A 5 -46.93 -31.69 20.24
C ARG A 5 -45.49 -32.12 20.05
N ASN A 6 -45.20 -32.82 18.97
CA ASN A 6 -43.84 -32.89 18.47
C ASN A 6 -43.82 -33.01 16.94
N MET A 7 -42.75 -32.44 16.38
CA MET A 7 -42.17 -32.73 15.08
C MET A 7 -42.57 -31.82 13.90
N GLN A 8 -41.92 -30.65 13.82
CA GLN A 8 -41.70 -29.97 12.54
C GLN A 8 -40.41 -29.11 12.55
N TYR A 9 -39.26 -29.70 12.88
CA TYR A 9 -37.94 -29.04 12.77
C TYR A 9 -36.89 -29.92 12.06
N GLY A 10 -37.30 -30.83 11.18
CA GLY A 10 -36.39 -31.72 10.44
C GLY A 10 -36.00 -31.25 9.02
N GLY A 11 -36.80 -30.39 8.38
CA GLY A 11 -36.65 -30.06 6.94
C GLY A 11 -35.76 -28.86 6.62
N LEU A 12 -35.60 -27.91 7.55
CA LEU A 12 -34.88 -26.65 7.30
C LEU A 12 -33.35 -26.76 7.49
N SER A 13 -32.88 -27.76 8.23
CA SER A 13 -31.44 -27.96 8.47
C SER A 13 -30.74 -28.61 7.27
N LEU A 14 -31.39 -29.57 6.61
CA LEU A 14 -30.79 -30.32 5.51
C LEU A 14 -30.61 -29.45 4.25
N THR A 15 -31.52 -28.51 3.99
CA THR A 15 -31.48 -27.59 2.85
C THR A 15 -30.41 -26.50 3.02
N MET A 16 -30.14 -26.05 4.27
CA MET A 16 -29.02 -25.15 4.57
C MET A 16 -27.66 -25.83 4.35
N VAL A 17 -27.53 -27.11 4.68
CA VAL A 17 -26.26 -27.85 4.49
C VAL A 17 -26.02 -28.15 3.01
N LEU A 18 -27.06 -28.54 2.25
CA LEU A 18 -26.98 -28.77 0.80
C LEU A 18 -26.69 -27.48 0.02
N THR A 19 -27.27 -26.34 0.41
CA THR A 19 -26.94 -25.04 -0.20
C THR A 19 -25.54 -24.60 0.20
N CYS A 20 -25.11 -24.75 1.46
CA CYS A 20 -23.74 -24.46 1.86
C CYS A 20 -22.71 -25.33 1.11
N TRP A 21 -23.01 -26.61 0.89
CA TRP A 21 -22.20 -27.52 0.05
C TRP A 21 -22.20 -27.14 -1.44
N LEU A 22 -23.31 -26.65 -1.98
CA LEU A 22 -23.39 -26.15 -3.36
C LEU A 22 -22.62 -24.84 -3.54
N TRP A 23 -22.64 -23.97 -2.53
CA TRP A 23 -21.87 -22.71 -2.49
C TRP A 23 -20.38 -22.95 -2.22
N LEU A 24 -20.00 -24.01 -1.50
CA LEU A 24 -18.61 -24.47 -1.35
C LEU A 24 -18.08 -25.18 -2.62
N ARG A 25 -18.98 -25.73 -3.46
CA ARG A 25 -18.65 -26.34 -4.77
C ARG A 25 -18.61 -25.33 -5.91
N LEU A 26 -19.25 -24.17 -5.75
CA LEU A 26 -18.96 -22.98 -6.55
C LEU A 26 -17.63 -22.40 -6.06
N GLY A 27 -16.56 -23.12 -6.35
CA GLY A 27 -15.23 -22.51 -6.39
C GLY A 27 -15.35 -21.21 -7.17
N VAL A 28 -14.66 -20.18 -6.68
CA VAL A 28 -14.49 -18.91 -7.38
C VAL A 28 -14.27 -19.24 -8.85
N VAL A 29 -15.29 -18.98 -9.68
CA VAL A 29 -15.16 -19.14 -11.12
C VAL A 29 -14.15 -18.07 -11.50
N ALA A 30 -12.91 -18.51 -11.70
CA ALA A 30 -11.88 -17.67 -12.30
C ALA A 30 -12.46 -17.17 -13.62
N ASP A 31 -12.52 -15.84 -13.76
CA ASP A 31 -12.89 -15.15 -14.98
C ASP A 31 -12.19 -15.81 -16.19
N PRO A 32 -12.88 -16.14 -17.31
CA PRO A 32 -12.29 -16.75 -18.52
C PRO A 32 -11.16 -15.93 -19.18
N GLN A 33 -10.74 -14.81 -18.59
CA GLN A 33 -9.77 -13.86 -19.12
C GLN A 33 -8.29 -14.27 -19.02
N THR A 34 -7.97 -15.50 -18.60
CA THR A 34 -6.58 -15.90 -18.32
C THR A 34 -5.66 -15.91 -19.56
N LYS A 35 -6.19 -15.84 -20.79
CA LYS A 35 -5.41 -15.91 -22.05
C LYS A 35 -5.64 -14.74 -23.01
N TYR A 36 -5.84 -13.53 -22.49
CA TYR A 36 -5.92 -12.34 -23.35
C TYR A 36 -4.53 -11.93 -23.88
N LEU A 37 -4.30 -12.03 -25.19
CA LEU A 37 -3.04 -11.66 -25.84
C LEU A 37 -2.89 -10.13 -25.91
N LEU A 38 -1.80 -9.60 -25.35
CA LEU A 38 -1.51 -8.16 -25.32
C LEU A 38 -0.56 -7.73 -26.42
N ASN A 39 0.46 -8.56 -26.68
CA ASN A 39 1.44 -8.33 -27.72
C ASN A 39 2.05 -9.65 -28.18
N GLY A 40 2.48 -9.70 -29.43
CA GLY A 40 3.17 -10.84 -30.01
C GLY A 40 3.99 -10.41 -31.22
N GLY A 41 5.09 -11.09 -31.47
CA GLY A 41 5.91 -10.86 -32.65
C GLY A 41 7.03 -11.90 -32.78
N CYS A 42 7.44 -12.13 -34.03
CA CYS A 42 8.59 -12.94 -34.38
C CYS A 42 9.72 -12.03 -34.87
N THR A 43 10.97 -12.43 -34.67
CA THR A 43 12.11 -11.81 -35.36
C THR A 43 12.21 -12.37 -36.77
N THR A 44 13.03 -11.73 -37.62
CA THR A 44 13.27 -12.17 -39.00
C THR A 44 13.74 -13.62 -39.02
N SER A 45 13.30 -14.38 -40.02
CA SER A 45 13.73 -15.76 -40.23
C SER A 45 15.25 -15.84 -40.34
N PHE A 46 15.86 -16.82 -39.66
CA PHE A 46 17.29 -17.11 -39.81
C PHE A 46 17.48 -18.34 -40.71
N ASN A 47 18.73 -18.64 -41.04
CA ASN A 47 19.12 -19.63 -42.04
C ASN A 47 18.32 -20.96 -41.95
N ALA A 48 17.58 -21.28 -43.01
CA ALA A 48 16.68 -22.43 -43.11
C ALA A 48 17.37 -23.77 -42.75
N SER A 49 18.65 -23.93 -43.11
CA SER A 49 19.43 -25.14 -42.81
C SER A 49 19.63 -25.40 -41.31
N LYS A 50 19.49 -24.37 -40.46
CA LYS A 50 19.70 -24.45 -39.01
C LYS A 50 18.39 -24.52 -38.22
N VAL A 51 17.24 -24.40 -38.88
CA VAL A 51 15.91 -24.31 -38.24
C VAL A 51 15.59 -25.58 -37.45
N GLN A 52 15.85 -26.77 -38.02
CA GLN A 52 15.51 -28.04 -37.37
C GLN A 52 16.32 -28.27 -36.09
N HIS A 53 17.64 -28.08 -36.14
CA HIS A 53 18.51 -28.22 -34.97
C HIS A 53 18.15 -27.20 -33.87
N PHE A 54 17.82 -25.97 -34.27
CA PHE A 54 17.39 -24.96 -33.33
C PHE A 54 16.04 -25.29 -32.69
N HIS A 55 15.06 -25.81 -33.45
CA HIS A 55 13.78 -26.25 -32.88
C HIS A 55 13.94 -27.36 -31.86
N THR A 56 14.86 -28.31 -32.07
CA THR A 56 15.19 -29.32 -31.05
C THR A 56 15.71 -28.68 -29.76
N ASN A 57 16.60 -27.68 -29.86
CA ASN A 57 17.09 -26.93 -28.70
C ASN A 57 15.97 -26.10 -28.04
N LEU A 58 15.08 -25.50 -28.82
CA LEU A 58 13.97 -24.69 -28.33
C LEU A 58 12.94 -25.54 -27.59
N ASN A 59 12.53 -26.68 -28.14
CA ASN A 59 11.60 -27.60 -27.48
C ASN A 59 12.18 -28.14 -26.17
N ALA A 60 13.47 -28.48 -26.15
CA ALA A 60 14.15 -28.88 -24.92
C ALA A 60 14.20 -27.73 -23.89
N ALA A 61 14.40 -26.48 -24.34
CA ALA A 61 14.36 -25.32 -23.47
C ALA A 61 12.95 -25.09 -22.89
N PHE A 62 11.90 -25.22 -23.69
CA PHE A 62 10.51 -25.09 -23.23
C PHE A 62 10.12 -26.20 -22.25
N SER A 63 10.56 -27.45 -22.48
CA SER A 63 10.39 -28.53 -21.50
C SER A 63 11.02 -28.19 -20.15
N ASP A 64 12.26 -27.67 -20.14
CA ASP A 64 12.92 -27.25 -18.90
C ASP A 64 12.19 -26.07 -18.22
N LEU A 65 11.65 -25.13 -18.99
CA LEU A 65 10.80 -24.07 -18.43
C LEU A 65 9.55 -24.66 -17.76
N GLU A 66 8.83 -25.58 -18.40
CA GLU A 66 7.64 -26.21 -17.83
C GLU A 66 7.97 -26.94 -16.52
N ASP A 67 9.06 -27.70 -16.49
CA ASP A 67 9.52 -28.42 -15.30
C ASP A 67 9.83 -27.48 -14.14
N GLN A 68 10.45 -26.33 -14.43
CA GLN A 68 10.70 -25.29 -13.44
C GLN A 68 9.40 -24.68 -12.92
N LEU A 69 8.40 -24.41 -13.78
CA LEU A 69 7.10 -23.90 -13.36
C LEU A 69 6.35 -24.92 -12.49
N ARG A 70 6.39 -26.21 -12.85
CA ARG A 70 5.79 -27.30 -12.06
C ARG A 70 6.34 -27.38 -10.63
N ARG A 71 7.59 -26.95 -10.42
CA ARG A 71 8.21 -26.78 -9.09
C ARG A 71 7.78 -25.49 -8.37
N ASN A 72 6.60 -24.96 -8.71
CA ASN A 72 5.97 -23.80 -8.09
C ASN A 72 6.77 -22.49 -8.26
N LYS A 73 7.44 -22.34 -9.42
CA LYS A 73 8.10 -21.09 -9.80
C LYS A 73 7.18 -20.28 -10.71
N HIS A 74 7.21 -18.97 -10.59
CA HIS A 74 6.55 -18.03 -11.51
C HIS A 74 7.50 -17.45 -12.56
N PHE A 75 8.79 -17.72 -12.44
CA PHE A 75 9.85 -17.26 -13.33
C PHE A 75 10.81 -18.41 -13.64
N ALA A 76 11.18 -18.56 -14.90
CA ALA A 76 12.17 -19.55 -15.31
C ALA A 76 12.96 -19.08 -16.54
N LYS A 77 14.20 -19.56 -16.62
CA LYS A 77 15.08 -19.43 -17.78
C LYS A 77 15.63 -20.78 -18.15
N ALA A 78 15.79 -20.99 -19.45
CA ALA A 78 16.42 -22.17 -19.99
C ALA A 78 17.39 -21.76 -21.09
N ARG A 79 18.55 -22.42 -21.13
CA ARG A 79 19.52 -22.33 -22.22
C ARG A 79 19.88 -23.73 -22.66
N VAL A 80 19.65 -24.03 -23.93
CA VAL A 80 20.04 -25.30 -24.54
C VAL A 80 20.92 -25.03 -25.74
N ALA A 81 22.10 -25.64 -25.78
CA ALA A 81 23.11 -25.42 -26.82
C ALA A 81 23.65 -26.74 -27.36
N ARG A 82 22.77 -27.61 -27.87
CA ARG A 82 23.19 -28.85 -28.54
C ARG A 82 23.44 -28.52 -30.02
N GLY A 83 24.69 -28.58 -30.46
CA GLY A 83 25.07 -28.23 -31.84
C GLY A 83 25.31 -26.72 -32.05
N SER A 84 25.03 -26.24 -33.26
CA SER A 84 25.57 -24.96 -33.76
C SER A 84 24.73 -23.71 -33.47
N VAL A 85 23.49 -23.84 -32.97
CA VAL A 85 22.64 -22.68 -32.61
C VAL A 85 22.01 -22.87 -31.23
N PRO A 86 22.40 -22.08 -30.22
CA PRO A 86 21.80 -22.14 -28.91
C PRO A 86 20.38 -21.54 -28.91
N ALA A 87 19.51 -22.08 -28.06
CA ALA A 87 18.21 -21.51 -27.74
C ALA A 87 18.24 -20.94 -26.32
N TYR A 88 17.93 -19.65 -26.20
CA TYR A 88 17.66 -18.99 -24.92
C TYR A 88 16.16 -18.81 -24.81
N ALA A 89 15.57 -19.22 -23.70
CA ALA A 89 14.15 -19.04 -23.43
C ALA A 89 13.93 -18.50 -22.02
N MET A 90 12.89 -17.69 -21.85
CA MET A 90 12.49 -17.10 -20.57
C MET A 90 10.97 -16.98 -20.50
N VAL A 91 10.40 -17.46 -19.40
CA VAL A 91 8.98 -17.31 -19.06
C VAL A 91 8.83 -16.57 -17.75
N GLN A 92 7.81 -15.73 -17.65
CA GLN A 92 7.34 -15.25 -16.36
C GLN A 92 5.83 -15.09 -16.33
N CYS A 93 5.23 -15.69 -15.32
CA CYS A 93 3.84 -15.51 -14.95
C CYS A 93 3.66 -14.26 -14.09
N ARG A 94 2.43 -13.75 -14.01
CA ARG A 94 2.12 -12.72 -13.03
C ARG A 94 2.19 -13.32 -11.62
N ASN A 95 2.82 -12.61 -10.68
CA ASN A 95 3.06 -13.15 -9.33
C ASN A 95 1.76 -13.38 -8.52
N TYR A 96 0.65 -12.79 -8.95
CA TYR A 96 -0.65 -13.00 -8.31
C TYR A 96 -1.39 -14.26 -8.78
N LEU A 97 -0.86 -14.99 -9.77
CA LEU A 97 -1.51 -16.20 -10.30
C LEU A 97 -1.22 -17.44 -9.46
N SER A 98 -2.15 -18.38 -9.49
CA SER A 98 -1.90 -19.74 -9.03
C SER A 98 -0.87 -20.44 -9.93
N ASN A 99 -0.21 -21.47 -9.42
CA ASN A 99 0.72 -22.28 -10.21
C ASN A 99 0.01 -22.94 -11.41
N ALA A 100 -1.23 -23.41 -11.22
CA ALA A 100 -2.02 -24.01 -12.29
C ALA A 100 -2.29 -23.01 -13.44
N ASP A 101 -2.68 -21.78 -13.10
CA ASP A 101 -2.91 -20.72 -14.09
C ASP A 101 -1.62 -20.29 -14.80
N CYS A 102 -0.51 -20.28 -14.05
CA CYS A 102 0.82 -20.00 -14.60
C CYS A 102 1.21 -21.03 -15.67
N ILE A 103 1.12 -22.33 -15.37
CA ILE A 103 1.40 -23.42 -16.31
C ILE A 103 0.45 -23.37 -17.51
N ALA A 104 -0.84 -23.13 -17.27
CA ALA A 104 -1.84 -23.02 -18.33
C ALA A 104 -1.57 -21.84 -19.28
N CYS A 105 -1.06 -20.72 -18.76
CA CYS A 105 -0.64 -19.58 -19.57
C CYS A 105 0.62 -19.91 -20.38
N PHE A 106 1.62 -20.53 -19.76
CA PHE A 106 2.85 -20.94 -20.45
C PHE A 106 2.55 -21.85 -21.64
N LYS A 107 1.70 -22.87 -21.47
CA LYS A 107 1.31 -23.78 -22.57
C LYS A 107 0.60 -23.07 -23.72
N ALA A 108 -0.26 -22.10 -23.39
CA ALA A 108 -0.91 -21.28 -24.41
C ALA A 108 0.11 -20.41 -25.18
N ALA A 109 1.07 -19.83 -24.45
CA ALA A 109 2.13 -19.03 -25.04
C ALA A 109 3.08 -19.84 -25.91
N GLU A 110 3.46 -21.04 -25.48
CA GLU A 110 4.25 -21.99 -26.24
C GLU A 110 3.54 -22.38 -27.54
N SER A 111 2.28 -22.82 -27.45
CA SER A 111 1.49 -23.18 -28.62
C SER A 111 1.37 -22.04 -29.63
N GLN A 112 1.15 -20.81 -29.16
CA GLN A 112 1.04 -19.61 -30.00
C GLN A 112 2.35 -19.29 -30.72
N ILE A 113 3.48 -19.44 -30.03
CA ILE A 113 4.80 -19.18 -30.59
C ILE A 113 5.16 -20.24 -31.65
N ILE A 114 4.97 -21.52 -31.33
CA ILE A 114 5.33 -22.62 -32.23
C ILE A 114 4.51 -22.54 -33.51
N SER A 115 3.22 -22.19 -33.42
CA SER A 115 2.35 -22.07 -34.59
C SER A 115 2.69 -20.87 -35.48
N ASN A 116 3.03 -19.72 -34.89
CA ASN A 116 3.15 -18.45 -35.63
C ASN A 116 4.57 -18.07 -36.02
N CYS A 117 5.59 -18.63 -35.35
CA CYS A 117 7.00 -18.24 -35.50
C CYS A 117 7.91 -19.43 -35.86
N SER A 118 7.39 -20.41 -36.61
CA SER A 118 8.05 -21.69 -36.92
C SER A 118 9.40 -21.60 -37.66
N THR A 119 9.75 -20.44 -38.20
CA THR A 119 11.05 -20.20 -38.88
C THR A 119 11.86 -19.07 -38.26
N ALA A 120 11.38 -18.49 -37.15
CA ALA A 120 11.99 -17.32 -36.53
C ALA A 120 13.10 -17.69 -35.54
N GLY A 121 14.19 -16.93 -35.56
CA GLY A 121 15.30 -17.07 -34.60
C GLY A 121 14.96 -16.54 -33.21
N GLY A 122 13.84 -15.85 -33.07
CA GLY A 122 13.33 -15.33 -31.82
C GLY A 122 11.85 -15.01 -31.94
N ALA A 123 11.14 -15.10 -30.83
CA ALA A 123 9.77 -14.63 -30.72
C ALA A 123 9.46 -14.20 -29.31
N GLN A 124 8.48 -13.32 -29.18
CA GLN A 124 7.91 -12.91 -27.91
C GLN A 124 6.39 -12.93 -28.00
N VAL A 125 5.76 -13.48 -26.97
CA VAL A 125 4.32 -13.32 -26.72
C VAL A 125 4.11 -12.82 -25.29
N ILE A 126 3.20 -11.88 -25.15
CA ILE A 126 2.83 -11.27 -23.87
C ILE A 126 1.31 -11.43 -23.74
N TYR A 127 0.90 -12.33 -22.86
CA TYR A 127 -0.48 -12.47 -22.41
C TYR A 127 -0.71 -11.61 -21.16
N ASP A 128 -1.97 -11.43 -20.79
CA ASP A 128 -2.35 -10.81 -19.51
C ASP A 128 -1.71 -11.54 -18.32
N SER A 129 -1.65 -12.88 -18.39
CA SER A 129 -1.24 -13.77 -17.31
C SER A 129 0.25 -14.18 -17.31
N CYS A 130 0.94 -14.10 -18.45
CA CYS A 130 2.36 -14.43 -18.54
C CYS A 130 3.00 -13.80 -19.77
N PHE A 131 4.33 -13.83 -19.85
CA PHE A 131 5.02 -13.64 -21.12
C PHE A 131 6.00 -14.80 -21.34
N LEU A 132 6.25 -15.10 -22.61
CA LEU A 132 7.24 -16.07 -23.07
C LEU A 132 8.06 -15.41 -24.17
N ARG A 133 9.39 -15.51 -24.08
CA ARG A 133 10.30 -15.06 -25.12
C ARG A 133 11.40 -16.08 -25.33
N TYR A 134 11.81 -16.26 -26.58
CA TYR A 134 13.03 -16.98 -26.93
C TYR A 134 13.82 -16.21 -27.99
N GLU A 135 15.13 -16.45 -28.04
CA GLU A 135 16.05 -15.93 -29.06
C GLU A 135 17.21 -16.92 -29.26
N THR A 136 17.93 -16.79 -30.38
CA THR A 136 19.22 -17.46 -30.63
C THR A 136 20.38 -16.85 -29.85
N SER A 137 20.19 -15.68 -29.24
CA SER A 137 21.21 -14.92 -28.50
C SER A 137 20.72 -14.55 -27.11
N ASN A 138 21.64 -14.30 -26.18
CA ASN A 138 21.27 -13.95 -24.81
C ASN A 138 20.54 -12.59 -24.76
N PHE A 139 19.26 -12.62 -24.35
CA PHE A 139 18.41 -11.43 -24.22
C PHE A 139 17.95 -11.15 -22.79
N TYR A 140 18.34 -11.97 -21.80
CA TYR A 140 17.82 -11.84 -20.43
C TYR A 140 17.89 -10.44 -19.81
N PRO A 141 18.93 -9.60 -20.02
CA PRO A 141 18.96 -8.25 -19.45
C PRO A 141 18.10 -7.23 -20.23
N GLN A 142 17.54 -7.61 -21.38
CA GLN A 142 16.74 -6.70 -22.21
C GLN A 142 15.35 -6.49 -21.61
N THR A 143 15.06 -5.25 -21.26
CA THR A 143 13.78 -4.87 -20.62
C THR A 143 12.86 -4.05 -21.51
N THR A 144 13.37 -3.53 -22.64
CA THR A 144 12.57 -2.72 -23.57
C THR A 144 12.91 -3.07 -25.00
N LEU A 145 11.91 -3.06 -25.89
CA LEU A 145 12.12 -3.22 -27.34
C LEU A 145 11.27 -2.20 -28.12
N PRO A 146 11.77 -1.67 -29.24
CA PRO A 146 10.95 -0.87 -30.14
C PRO A 146 9.69 -1.63 -30.58
N GLY A 147 8.52 -0.98 -30.55
CA GLY A 147 7.25 -1.56 -30.98
C GLY A 147 6.62 -2.55 -30.01
N SER A 148 7.32 -2.90 -28.92
CA SER A 148 6.77 -3.79 -27.88
C SER A 148 5.89 -3.05 -26.87
N ASP A 149 5.97 -1.72 -26.80
CA ASP A 149 5.21 -0.89 -25.90
C ASP A 149 3.75 -0.70 -26.36
N LYS A 150 2.85 -1.56 -25.87
CA LYS A 150 1.41 -1.56 -26.18
C LYS A 150 0.57 -1.25 -24.94
N ALA A 151 -0.59 -0.64 -25.15
CA ALA A 151 -1.62 -0.54 -24.12
C ALA A 151 -3.00 -0.82 -24.70
N ILE A 152 -3.78 -1.60 -23.96
CA ILE A 152 -5.17 -1.92 -24.28
C ILE A 152 -6.04 -1.21 -23.25
N CYS A 153 -6.88 -0.30 -23.74
CA CYS A 153 -7.75 0.53 -22.94
C CYS A 153 -9.19 -0.03 -22.98
N GLN A 154 -9.83 -0.23 -21.83
CA GLN A 154 -11.27 -0.44 -21.79
C GLN A 154 -11.97 0.88 -21.45
N LYS A 155 -12.75 1.41 -22.40
CA LYS A 155 -13.48 2.67 -22.24
C LYS A 155 -14.64 2.54 -21.25
N GLN A 156 -15.02 3.68 -20.68
CA GLN A 156 -16.16 3.82 -19.81
C GLN A 156 -17.45 4.10 -20.62
N MET A 157 -18.60 3.60 -20.16
CA MET A 157 -19.93 4.02 -20.65
C MET A 157 -20.23 5.44 -20.16
N ALA A 158 -20.69 6.33 -21.05
CA ALA A 158 -20.70 7.79 -20.93
C ALA A 158 -21.66 8.41 -19.87
N SER A 159 -21.97 7.73 -18.77
CA SER A 159 -23.04 8.11 -17.82
C SER A 159 -22.59 8.57 -16.43
N GLN A 160 -21.29 8.77 -16.16
CA GLN A 160 -20.86 9.23 -14.83
C GLN A 160 -20.66 10.75 -14.74
N ALA A 161 -20.94 11.31 -13.57
CA ALA A 161 -20.75 12.74 -13.31
C ALA A 161 -19.28 13.16 -13.45
N ARG A 162 -19.05 14.35 -14.02
CA ARG A 162 -17.72 14.89 -14.36
C ARG A 162 -16.76 14.96 -13.15
N SER A 163 -17.26 15.22 -11.94
CA SER A 163 -16.45 15.29 -10.71
C SER A 163 -15.92 13.93 -10.25
N LEU A 164 -16.72 12.86 -10.39
CA LEU A 164 -16.32 11.49 -10.11
C LEU A 164 -15.19 11.04 -11.04
N LEU A 165 -15.29 11.41 -12.31
CA LEU A 165 -14.30 11.11 -13.34
C LEU A 165 -12.93 11.76 -13.06
N LEU A 166 -12.93 13.00 -12.54
CA LEU A 166 -11.70 13.73 -12.19
C LEU A 166 -10.96 13.10 -11.00
N ASN A 167 -11.69 12.75 -9.93
CA ASN A 167 -11.11 12.08 -8.76
C ASN A 167 -10.58 10.69 -9.12
N PHE A 168 -11.34 9.94 -9.92
CA PHE A 168 -10.89 8.66 -10.45
C PHE A 168 -9.60 8.79 -11.26
N THR A 169 -9.57 9.72 -12.20
CA THR A 169 -8.38 9.97 -13.03
C THR A 169 -7.16 10.35 -12.19
N ALA A 170 -7.36 11.16 -11.15
CA ALA A 170 -6.28 11.55 -10.23
C ALA A 170 -5.78 10.36 -9.39
N ALA A 171 -6.70 9.55 -8.84
CA ALA A 171 -6.36 8.37 -8.04
C ALA A 171 -5.61 7.31 -8.87
N VAL A 172 -6.14 6.94 -10.04
CA VAL A 172 -5.47 5.99 -10.96
C VAL A 172 -4.13 6.56 -11.41
N GLY A 173 -4.09 7.84 -11.80
CA GLY A 173 -2.86 8.49 -12.24
C GLY A 173 -1.77 8.49 -11.18
N GLY A 174 -2.13 8.78 -9.92
CA GLY A 174 -1.23 8.71 -8.76
C GLY A 174 -0.73 7.30 -8.51
N LEU A 175 -1.65 6.33 -8.36
CA LEU A 175 -1.32 4.93 -8.09
C LEU A 175 -0.36 4.33 -9.14
N LEU A 176 -0.61 4.61 -10.43
CA LEU A 176 0.28 4.16 -11.50
C LEU A 176 1.64 4.88 -11.49
N ALA A 177 1.69 6.16 -11.10
CA ALA A 177 2.93 6.92 -10.99
C ALA A 177 3.81 6.38 -9.86
N ASP A 178 3.18 6.01 -8.74
CA ASP A 178 3.83 5.44 -7.57
C ASP A 178 4.38 4.05 -7.87
N LEU A 179 3.56 3.15 -8.45
CA LEU A 179 4.02 1.82 -8.85
C LEU A 179 5.21 1.87 -9.83
N LYS A 180 5.21 2.83 -10.77
CA LYS A 180 6.34 3.05 -11.69
C LYS A 180 7.65 3.43 -10.97
N VAL A 181 7.56 4.12 -9.82
CA VAL A 181 8.74 4.52 -9.02
C VAL A 181 9.14 3.45 -8.01
N ALA A 182 8.18 2.80 -7.37
CA ALA A 182 8.41 1.83 -6.30
C ALA A 182 8.86 0.46 -6.82
N THR A 183 8.23 -0.07 -7.87
CA THR A 183 8.46 -1.44 -8.39
C THR A 183 9.93 -1.73 -8.72
N PRO A 184 10.70 -0.82 -9.34
CA PRO A 184 12.13 -1.03 -9.58
C PRO A 184 12.97 -1.31 -8.33
N ARG A 185 12.49 -0.93 -7.13
CA ARG A 185 13.20 -1.08 -5.86
C ARG A 185 12.66 -2.23 -5.01
N ILE A 186 11.54 -2.80 -5.41
CA ILE A 186 10.94 -3.96 -4.75
C ILE A 186 11.75 -5.21 -5.12
N LYS A 187 12.11 -6.02 -4.12
CA LYS A 187 12.73 -7.33 -4.35
C LYS A 187 11.80 -8.19 -5.21
N GLY A 188 12.30 -8.69 -6.35
CA GLY A 188 11.49 -9.46 -7.31
C GLY A 188 10.66 -8.60 -8.27
N PHE A 189 10.80 -7.27 -8.23
CA PHE A 189 10.20 -6.31 -9.17
C PHE A 189 8.69 -6.46 -9.37
N PHE A 190 7.95 -6.76 -8.31
CA PHE A 190 6.50 -6.88 -8.34
C PHE A 190 5.88 -5.97 -7.28
N GLY A 191 5.07 -5.02 -7.71
CA GLY A 191 4.29 -4.15 -6.82
C GLY A 191 2.81 -4.30 -7.10
N ALA A 192 2.01 -4.52 -6.05
CA ALA A 192 0.55 -4.48 -6.10
C ALA A 192 0.04 -3.50 -5.06
N SER A 193 -0.91 -2.65 -5.43
CA SER A 193 -1.50 -1.67 -4.51
C SER A 193 -2.92 -1.31 -4.90
N LYS A 194 -3.66 -0.72 -3.96
CA LYS A 194 -5.01 -0.22 -4.16
C LYS A 194 -5.15 1.19 -3.61
N GLU A 195 -5.94 2.02 -4.31
CA GLU A 195 -6.19 3.41 -3.92
C GLU A 195 -7.70 3.65 -3.81
N GLY A 196 -8.12 4.44 -2.82
CA GLY A 196 -9.51 4.86 -2.68
C GLY A 196 -9.85 5.98 -3.65
N VAL A 197 -10.84 5.76 -4.52
CA VAL A 197 -11.35 6.80 -5.45
C VAL A 197 -12.35 7.69 -4.72
N LEU A 198 -13.23 7.02 -3.97
CA LEU A 198 -14.21 7.61 -3.07
C LEU A 198 -14.38 6.71 -1.85
N ALA A 199 -13.39 6.58 -1.00
CA ALA A 199 -13.51 7.19 0.29
C ALA A 199 -15.00 7.40 0.78
N GLY A 200 -15.43 6.75 1.85
CA GLY A 200 -16.84 6.83 2.31
C GLY A 200 -17.93 6.19 1.41
N ARG A 201 -17.69 5.98 0.11
CA ARG A 201 -18.61 5.30 -0.83
C ARG A 201 -18.03 4.01 -1.45
N GLY A 202 -16.91 3.51 -0.94
CA GLY A 202 -16.45 2.13 -1.19
C GLY A 202 -15.89 1.83 -2.59
N GLY A 203 -15.34 2.82 -3.30
CA GLY A 203 -14.70 2.60 -4.61
C GLY A 203 -13.18 2.50 -4.52
N HIS A 204 -12.60 1.35 -4.89
CA HIS A 204 -11.16 1.13 -4.97
C HIS A 204 -10.70 0.94 -6.42
N VAL A 205 -9.51 1.44 -6.72
CA VAL A 205 -8.76 1.04 -7.92
C VAL A 205 -7.66 0.11 -7.48
N TYR A 206 -7.54 -1.02 -8.17
CA TYR A 206 -6.50 -2.02 -7.96
C TYR A 206 -5.49 -1.92 -9.09
N ALA A 207 -4.21 -1.86 -8.77
CA ALA A 207 -3.16 -1.79 -9.77
C ALA A 207 -1.96 -2.67 -9.42
N VAL A 208 -1.29 -3.15 -10.45
CA VAL A 208 -0.05 -3.91 -10.35
C VAL A 208 0.96 -3.40 -11.37
N ALA A 209 2.23 -3.49 -11.02
CA ALA A 209 3.35 -3.35 -11.93
C ALA A 209 4.34 -4.48 -11.68
N GLN A 210 4.86 -5.06 -12.76
CA GLN A 210 5.81 -6.16 -12.69
C GLN A 210 6.90 -5.98 -13.75
N CYS A 211 8.16 -6.20 -13.39
CA CYS A 211 9.25 -6.33 -14.35
C CYS A 211 9.79 -7.77 -14.38
N VAL A 212 10.58 -8.06 -15.41
CA VAL A 212 11.31 -9.32 -15.49
C VAL A 212 12.29 -9.47 -14.35
N GLU A 213 12.41 -10.66 -13.76
CA GLU A 213 13.33 -10.89 -12.62
C GLU A 213 14.81 -10.69 -13.01
N THR A 214 15.13 -10.78 -14.30
CA THR A 214 16.47 -10.49 -14.83
C THR A 214 16.74 -9.01 -15.06
N ALA A 215 15.76 -8.13 -14.81
CA ALA A 215 15.95 -6.70 -14.94
C ALA A 215 16.91 -6.17 -13.89
N THR A 216 17.60 -5.08 -14.23
CA THR A 216 18.22 -4.19 -13.24
C THR A 216 17.18 -3.17 -12.77
N GLU A 217 17.41 -2.50 -11.64
CA GLU A 217 16.55 -1.39 -11.17
C GLU A 217 16.34 -0.35 -12.28
N ASN A 218 17.41 0.09 -12.94
CA ASN A 218 17.33 1.04 -14.05
C ASN A 218 16.57 0.47 -15.27
N GLY A 219 16.79 -0.80 -15.60
CA GLY A 219 16.07 -1.48 -16.69
C GLY A 219 14.57 -1.54 -16.43
N CYS A 220 14.18 -1.95 -15.22
CA CYS A 220 12.78 -1.97 -14.79
C CYS A 220 12.17 -0.56 -14.82
N GLN A 221 12.89 0.45 -14.31
CA GLN A 221 12.42 1.82 -14.32
C GLN A 221 12.18 2.36 -15.75
N LYS A 222 13.10 2.09 -16.69
CA LYS A 222 12.96 2.48 -18.11
C LYS A 222 11.75 1.81 -18.76
N CYS A 223 11.56 0.51 -18.52
CA CYS A 223 10.43 -0.24 -19.05
C CYS A 223 9.09 0.30 -18.51
N LEU A 224 8.96 0.43 -17.19
CA LEU A 224 7.73 0.93 -16.57
C LEU A 224 7.42 2.37 -16.97
N LYS A 225 8.43 3.22 -17.23
CA LYS A 225 8.22 4.56 -17.79
C LYS A 225 7.51 4.51 -19.16
N LYS A 226 7.87 3.57 -20.04
CA LYS A 226 7.20 3.37 -21.34
C LYS A 226 5.76 2.87 -21.18
N ALA A 227 5.57 1.81 -20.38
CA ALA A 227 4.24 1.25 -20.11
C ALA A 227 3.30 2.30 -19.47
N TYR A 228 3.79 3.06 -18.48
CA TYR A 228 3.07 4.15 -17.83
C TYR A 228 2.64 5.24 -18.82
N LYS A 229 3.52 5.66 -19.73
CA LYS A 229 3.19 6.67 -20.76
C LYS A 229 2.03 6.21 -21.64
N LYS A 230 1.98 4.93 -22.00
CA LYS A 230 0.87 4.35 -22.77
C LYS A 230 -0.39 4.23 -21.93
N ALA A 231 -0.28 3.77 -20.69
CA ALA A 231 -1.39 3.61 -19.76
C ALA A 231 -2.10 4.94 -19.46
N ARG A 232 -1.35 6.04 -19.26
CA ARG A 232 -1.93 7.37 -19.03
C ARG A 232 -2.83 7.85 -20.17
N ARG A 233 -2.55 7.47 -21.42
CA ARG A 233 -3.38 7.84 -22.57
C ARG A 233 -4.73 7.13 -22.57
N CYS A 234 -4.85 6.03 -21.83
CA CYS A 234 -6.11 5.32 -21.67
C CYS A 234 -7.04 5.97 -20.64
N LEU A 235 -6.57 6.93 -19.84
CA LEU A 235 -7.42 7.63 -18.88
C LEU A 235 -8.40 8.57 -19.62
N PRO A 236 -9.69 8.60 -19.23
CA PRO A 236 -10.27 8.07 -17.99
C PRO A 236 -10.94 6.68 -18.13
N GLY A 237 -10.36 5.74 -18.87
CA GLY A 237 -10.86 4.37 -18.99
C GLY A 237 -10.95 3.61 -17.66
N LYS A 238 -11.72 2.53 -17.64
CA LYS A 238 -11.96 1.73 -16.42
C LYS A 238 -10.87 0.71 -16.12
N ARG A 239 -10.24 0.19 -17.18
CA ARG A 239 -9.21 -0.83 -17.09
C ARG A 239 -8.13 -0.53 -18.11
N VAL A 240 -6.88 -0.83 -17.74
CA VAL A 240 -5.75 -0.82 -18.66
C VAL A 240 -4.89 -2.04 -18.48
N ARG A 241 -4.31 -2.48 -19.58
CA ARG A 241 -3.16 -3.39 -19.60
C ARG A 241 -2.11 -2.77 -20.50
N ALA A 242 -0.98 -2.38 -19.94
CA ALA A 242 0.13 -1.77 -20.65
C ALA A 242 1.40 -2.60 -20.45
N VAL A 243 2.15 -2.82 -21.53
CA VAL A 243 3.30 -3.72 -21.56
C VAL A 243 4.43 -3.09 -22.35
N ASP A 244 5.65 -3.59 -22.11
CA ASP A 244 6.80 -3.53 -23.01
C ASP A 244 7.58 -4.85 -22.80
N ALA A 245 8.70 -5.06 -23.50
CA ALA A 245 9.39 -6.34 -23.61
C ALA A 245 9.72 -7.03 -22.28
N GLY A 246 9.90 -6.28 -21.20
CA GLY A 246 10.23 -6.81 -19.88
C GLY A 246 9.39 -6.27 -18.73
N CYS A 247 8.22 -5.67 -18.99
CA CYS A 247 7.35 -5.20 -17.92
C CYS A 247 5.87 -5.15 -18.29
N PHE A 248 5.05 -5.15 -17.25
CA PHE A 248 3.60 -5.17 -17.30
C PHE A 248 3.05 -4.20 -16.26
N LEU A 249 1.99 -3.49 -16.62
CA LEU A 249 1.24 -2.58 -15.77
C LEU A 249 -0.25 -2.74 -16.04
N ARG A 250 -1.03 -2.95 -14.99
CA ARG A 250 -2.49 -3.13 -15.07
C ARG A 250 -3.19 -2.37 -13.98
N TYR A 251 -4.34 -1.78 -14.28
CA TYR A 251 -5.30 -1.37 -13.26
C TYR A 251 -6.73 -1.77 -13.63
N SER A 252 -7.57 -1.87 -12.61
CA SER A 252 -9.00 -2.16 -12.71
C SER A 252 -9.77 -1.45 -11.60
N ASP A 253 -10.95 -0.93 -11.91
CA ASP A 253 -11.85 -0.22 -10.97
C ASP A 253 -13.00 -1.10 -10.43
N THR A 254 -13.29 -2.23 -11.09
CA THR A 254 -14.48 -3.06 -10.79
C THR A 254 -14.21 -4.29 -9.92
N ALA A 255 -12.99 -4.82 -9.92
CA ALA A 255 -12.66 -6.05 -9.20
C ALA A 255 -11.18 -6.11 -8.87
N SER A 256 -10.86 -6.56 -7.64
CA SER A 256 -9.51 -7.02 -7.33
C SER A 256 -9.20 -8.26 -8.16
N PHE A 257 -7.98 -8.35 -8.66
CA PHE A 257 -7.46 -9.51 -9.41
C PHE A 257 -6.22 -10.11 -8.71
N PHE A 258 -6.00 -9.71 -7.46
CA PHE A 258 -5.00 -10.21 -6.54
C PHE A 258 -5.61 -10.27 -5.13
N ALA A 259 -5.09 -11.13 -4.27
CA ALA A 259 -5.52 -11.24 -2.88
C ALA A 259 -4.93 -10.08 -2.03
N ASP A 260 -5.60 -9.70 -0.94
CA ASP A 260 -5.15 -8.57 -0.11
C ASP A 260 -3.75 -8.79 0.51
N ASN A 261 -3.35 -10.04 0.75
CA ASN A 261 -2.00 -10.40 1.20
C ASN A 261 -0.91 -10.22 0.15
N GLN A 262 -1.28 -9.96 -1.11
CA GLN A 262 -0.35 -9.66 -2.21
C GLN A 262 -0.07 -8.15 -2.34
N ILE A 263 -0.77 -7.30 -1.57
CA ILE A 263 -0.52 -5.85 -1.55
C ILE A 263 0.87 -5.57 -0.99
N THR A 264 1.64 -4.80 -1.73
CA THR A 264 2.99 -4.37 -1.36
C THR A 264 2.92 -3.01 -0.67
N MET A 265 3.57 -2.86 0.48
CA MET A 265 3.80 -1.56 1.08
C MET A 265 4.79 -0.79 0.19
N ILE A 266 4.29 0.17 -0.61
CA ILE A 266 5.13 0.90 -1.56
C ILE A 266 5.75 2.18 -0.98
N ASP A 267 5.28 2.66 0.18
CA ASP A 267 5.61 3.98 0.74
C ASP A 267 7.09 4.18 1.07
N HIS A 268 7.82 3.13 1.46
CA HIS A 268 9.26 3.24 1.71
C HIS A 268 10.07 3.29 0.42
N TYR A 269 9.57 2.70 -0.68
CA TYR A 269 10.23 2.76 -1.98
C TYR A 269 10.00 4.10 -2.71
N LEU A 270 8.91 4.79 -2.40
CA LEU A 270 8.58 6.11 -2.94
C LEU A 270 9.42 7.22 -2.32
N ARG A 271 9.78 7.09 -1.03
CA ARG A 271 10.57 8.11 -0.29
C ARG A 271 11.99 8.31 -0.85
N ASN A 272 12.54 7.34 -1.57
CA ASN A 272 13.86 7.44 -2.19
C ASN A 272 13.80 8.05 -3.62
N GLY A 273 12.65 8.56 -4.08
CA GLY A 273 12.47 9.18 -5.40
C GLY A 273 11.74 10.54 -5.31
N PRO A 274 11.95 11.46 -6.28
CA PRO A 274 11.47 12.84 -6.19
C PRO A 274 9.93 12.88 -6.23
N ALA A 275 9.28 13.12 -5.10
CA ALA A 275 7.84 12.93 -4.93
C ALA A 275 7.02 14.21 -5.17
N THR A 276 6.16 14.17 -6.19
CA THR A 276 5.08 15.12 -6.47
C THR A 276 3.77 14.55 -5.91
N LYS A 277 3.08 15.26 -5.01
CA LYS A 277 1.97 14.72 -4.18
C LYS A 277 0.58 14.97 -4.77
N LYS A 278 -0.29 13.95 -4.82
CA LYS A 278 -1.76 14.09 -4.80
C LYS A 278 -2.40 13.13 -3.79
N LYS A 279 -3.47 13.60 -3.13
CA LYS A 279 -4.22 12.99 -2.01
C LYS A 279 -5.55 12.39 -2.49
N ALA A 280 -6.06 11.36 -1.80
CA ALA A 280 -7.48 11.00 -1.78
C ALA A 280 -8.11 11.31 -0.40
N ILE A 281 -9.42 11.62 -0.41
CA ILE A 281 -10.26 12.18 0.69
C ILE A 281 -11.06 11.05 1.36
N ILE A 282 -12.17 11.33 2.10
CA ILE A 282 -13.37 10.46 2.30
C ILE A 282 -14.00 10.33 3.70
N GLN A 283 -15.00 11.19 3.92
CA GLN A 283 -16.14 11.22 4.83
C GLN A 283 -16.83 9.88 5.17
N GLY A 284 -17.56 9.89 6.30
CA GLY A 284 -18.25 8.75 6.93
C GLY A 284 -19.77 8.69 6.74
N VAL A 285 -20.45 7.93 7.62
CA VAL A 285 -21.91 7.93 7.83
C VAL A 285 -22.22 7.64 9.31
N VAL A 286 -23.18 8.39 9.87
CA VAL A 286 -23.64 8.43 11.27
C VAL A 286 -25.08 7.90 11.34
N GLY A 287 -25.41 7.08 12.35
CA GLY A 287 -26.81 6.77 12.69
C GLY A 287 -27.00 5.53 13.57
N GLY A 288 -26.70 5.60 14.87
CA GLY A 288 -26.90 4.47 15.80
C GLY A 288 -27.27 4.85 17.24
N VAL A 289 -27.57 6.12 17.50
CA VAL A 289 -27.85 6.62 18.85
C VAL A 289 -29.23 6.20 19.41
N PRO A 290 -30.30 5.98 18.62
CA PRO A 290 -31.60 5.60 19.21
C PRO A 290 -31.57 4.21 19.85
N VAL A 291 -30.75 3.30 19.32
CA VAL A 291 -30.70 1.88 19.72
C VAL A 291 -29.98 1.71 21.07
N LEU A 292 -28.95 2.50 21.33
CA LEU A 292 -28.16 2.43 22.56
C LEU A 292 -28.92 2.94 23.80
N LEU A 293 -29.85 3.87 23.61
CA LEU A 293 -30.63 4.44 24.70
C LEU A 293 -31.69 3.45 25.23
N LEU A 294 -32.23 2.58 24.37
CA LEU A 294 -33.20 1.55 24.78
C LEU A 294 -32.55 0.46 25.64
N ILE A 295 -31.30 0.09 25.34
CA ILE A 295 -30.56 -0.95 26.07
C ILE A 295 -30.19 -0.48 27.50
N ALA A 296 -29.85 0.80 27.65
CA ALA A 296 -29.47 1.37 28.94
C ALA A 296 -30.63 1.42 29.94
N LEU A 297 -31.87 1.58 29.47
CA LEU A 297 -33.05 1.68 30.34
C LEU A 297 -33.38 0.32 30.99
N ILE A 298 -33.24 -0.76 30.22
CA ILE A 298 -33.49 -2.14 30.67
C ILE A 298 -32.46 -2.56 31.73
N PHE A 299 -31.22 -2.10 31.59
CA PHE A 299 -30.12 -2.48 32.49
C PHE A 299 -30.25 -1.87 33.91
N LYS A 300 -30.89 -0.72 34.05
CA LYS A 300 -31.07 -0.06 35.36
C LYS A 300 -32.13 -0.71 36.24
N LEU A 301 -33.09 -1.44 35.67
CA LEU A 301 -34.18 -2.04 36.44
C LEU A 301 -33.81 -3.36 37.14
N THR A 302 -32.61 -3.92 36.89
CA THR A 302 -32.33 -5.32 37.25
C THR A 302 -31.29 -5.57 38.36
N ARG A 303 -30.65 -4.56 38.98
CA ARG A 303 -29.60 -4.86 39.99
C ARG A 303 -29.67 -4.04 41.29
N ARG A 304 -29.88 -4.75 42.41
CA ARG A 304 -29.57 -4.35 43.80
C ARG A 304 -28.23 -4.98 44.26
N PRO A 305 -27.53 -4.45 45.29
CA PRO A 305 -26.11 -4.75 45.54
C PRO A 305 -25.86 -5.70 46.75
N LYS A 306 -24.69 -6.35 46.76
CA LYS A 306 -24.02 -6.89 47.97
C LYS A 306 -22.52 -6.62 47.93
N ALA A 307 -21.93 -6.54 49.12
CA ALA A 307 -20.66 -5.92 49.51
C ALA A 307 -19.40 -6.82 49.39
N ALA A 308 -18.26 -6.23 49.79
CA ALA A 308 -16.87 -6.47 49.38
C ALA A 308 -15.99 -7.35 50.30
N LEU A 309 -14.76 -7.69 49.86
CA LEU A 309 -13.55 -7.85 50.70
C LEU A 309 -12.24 -7.68 49.88
N ARG A 310 -11.14 -7.31 50.57
CA ARG A 310 -9.90 -6.62 50.16
C ARG A 310 -8.63 -7.49 50.35
N GLY A 311 -7.57 -7.29 49.54
CA GLY A 311 -6.19 -7.77 49.78
C GLY A 311 -5.23 -7.59 48.57
N ASP A 312 -4.04 -7.01 48.81
CA ASP A 312 -3.03 -6.38 47.92
C ASP A 312 -2.25 -7.30 46.92
N ILE A 313 -1.94 -6.88 45.67
CA ILE A 313 -0.79 -6.12 45.07
C ILE A 313 0.61 -6.79 45.07
N LEU A 314 1.00 -7.32 43.89
CA LEU A 314 2.21 -7.06 43.05
C LEU A 314 2.25 -8.21 42.01
N GLY A 315 2.43 -8.09 40.70
CA GLY A 315 2.74 -7.01 39.77
C GLY A 315 3.34 -7.72 38.54
N THR A 316 2.60 -7.81 37.42
CA THR A 316 3.15 -8.15 36.10
C THR A 316 2.42 -7.30 35.06
N ALA A 317 3.18 -6.52 34.31
CA ALA A 317 2.71 -5.64 33.26
C ALA A 317 2.32 -6.48 32.04
N GLU A 318 1.02 -6.57 31.77
CA GLU A 318 0.49 -7.13 30.54
C GLU A 318 0.03 -5.99 29.63
N LEU A 319 0.58 -5.99 28.41
CA LEU A 319 0.41 -5.01 27.34
C LEU A 319 -1.07 -4.69 27.10
N ARG A 320 -1.54 -3.52 27.53
CA ARG A 320 -2.86 -3.00 27.13
C ARG A 320 -2.76 -2.40 25.73
N GLY A 321 -3.58 -2.95 24.82
CA GLY A 321 -3.77 -2.47 23.47
C GLY A 321 -4.32 -1.03 23.38
N PRO A 322 -4.55 -0.52 22.15
CA PRO A 322 -4.74 0.90 21.88
C PRO A 322 -5.91 1.49 22.68
N MET A 323 -5.58 2.39 23.61
CA MET A 323 -6.55 3.14 24.41
C MET A 323 -7.08 4.32 23.58
N ASN A 324 -8.40 4.35 23.36
CA ASN A 324 -9.06 5.47 22.70
C ASN A 324 -9.29 6.61 23.70
N TYR A 325 -8.54 7.70 23.55
CA TYR A 325 -8.73 8.92 24.33
C TYR A 325 -9.83 9.79 23.71
N LYS A 326 -10.78 10.28 24.52
CA LYS A 326 -11.74 11.28 24.03
C LYS A 326 -11.08 12.66 24.07
N TYR A 327 -11.39 13.51 23.10
CA TYR A 327 -10.93 14.90 23.07
C TYR A 327 -11.18 15.67 24.39
N LYS A 328 -12.25 15.34 25.11
CA LYS A 328 -12.54 15.91 26.44
C LYS A 328 -11.53 15.49 27.52
N ASP A 329 -10.94 14.31 27.40
CA ASP A 329 -9.99 13.75 28.36
C ASP A 329 -8.60 14.36 28.14
N LEU A 330 -8.29 14.77 26.90
CA LEU A 330 -7.14 15.62 26.52
C LEU A 330 -7.33 17.05 27.02
N LYS A 331 -8.52 17.63 26.83
CA LYS A 331 -8.86 18.99 27.29
C LYS A 331 -8.88 19.13 28.82
N SER A 332 -9.18 18.06 29.54
CA SER A 332 -9.15 18.03 31.00
C SER A 332 -7.75 17.76 31.57
N ALA A 333 -6.80 17.29 30.75
CA ALA A 333 -5.42 17.05 31.12
C ALA A 333 -4.58 18.34 31.04
N THR A 334 -4.92 19.23 30.10
CA THR A 334 -4.37 20.59 30.01
C THR A 334 -5.17 21.52 30.92
N ARG A 335 -4.91 21.47 32.23
CA ARG A 335 -5.54 22.38 33.20
C ARG A 335 -4.88 23.76 33.19
N ILE A 336 -4.65 24.33 32.00
CA ILE A 336 -4.25 25.73 31.85
C ILE A 336 -5.53 26.47 31.50
N SER A 337 -6.02 27.30 32.41
CA SER A 337 -7.19 28.14 32.18
C SER A 337 -6.82 29.30 31.26
N VAL A 338 -6.54 29.02 29.98
CA VAL A 338 -6.22 30.08 29.01
C VAL A 338 -7.51 30.82 28.66
N LYS A 339 -7.71 31.98 29.30
CA LYS A 339 -8.57 33.03 28.75
C LYS A 339 -8.07 33.34 27.33
N LYS A 340 -9.00 33.47 26.38
CA LYS A 340 -8.73 33.75 24.95
C LYS A 340 -7.68 34.86 24.76
N THR A 341 -6.43 34.47 24.59
CA THR A 341 -5.34 35.27 23.98
C THR A 341 -4.43 34.34 23.19
N ASN A 342 -3.67 34.92 22.26
CA ASN A 342 -3.19 34.28 21.03
C ASN A 342 -2.22 33.10 21.20
N LEU A 343 -1.72 32.82 22.40
CA LEU A 343 -0.82 31.71 22.66
C LEU A 343 -1.49 30.33 22.63
N ALA A 344 -2.77 30.21 22.99
CA ALA A 344 -3.52 28.95 22.82
C ALA A 344 -3.80 28.65 21.34
N LYS A 345 -3.87 29.69 20.50
CA LYS A 345 -3.98 29.48 19.05
C LYS A 345 -2.65 28.99 18.50
N GLU A 346 -1.52 29.52 18.92
CA GLU A 346 -0.23 29.07 18.41
C GLU A 346 0.19 27.71 18.97
N THR A 347 -0.07 27.39 20.23
CA THR A 347 0.20 26.04 20.77
C THR A 347 -0.80 24.98 20.30
N GLU A 348 -2.10 25.28 20.15
CA GLU A 348 -3.02 24.37 19.44
C GLU A 348 -2.64 24.27 17.96
N GLN A 349 -2.07 25.30 17.34
CA GLN A 349 -1.63 25.27 15.95
C GLN A 349 -0.26 24.58 15.78
N TRP A 350 0.60 24.56 16.80
CA TRP A 350 1.85 23.78 16.83
C TRP A 350 1.58 22.31 17.13
N VAL A 351 0.70 22.00 18.09
CA VAL A 351 0.29 20.61 18.40
C VAL A 351 -0.64 20.06 17.29
N ALA A 352 -1.53 20.87 16.71
CA ALA A 352 -2.35 20.46 15.57
C ALA A 352 -1.59 20.49 14.24
N ALA A 353 -0.56 21.32 14.04
CA ALA A 353 0.34 21.20 12.89
C ALA A 353 1.25 19.96 13.01
N ALA A 354 1.67 19.60 14.24
CA ALA A 354 2.41 18.37 14.50
C ALA A 354 1.54 17.10 14.35
N LEU A 355 0.23 17.16 14.64
CA LEU A 355 -0.69 16.02 14.57
C LEU A 355 -1.55 15.94 13.29
N ILE A 356 -1.73 17.04 12.55
CA ILE A 356 -2.56 17.10 11.34
C ILE A 356 -1.72 17.63 10.18
N ARG A 357 -0.87 16.75 9.61
CA ARG A 357 -0.15 16.93 8.33
C ARG A 357 0.69 18.23 8.25
N TYR A 358 2.01 18.13 8.24
CA TYR A 358 2.78 18.56 7.06
C TYR A 358 4.02 17.65 6.84
N PRO A 359 4.49 17.58 5.58
CA PRO A 359 5.55 16.71 5.06
C PRO A 359 6.95 16.96 5.59
N LEU A 360 7.77 15.91 5.54
CA LEU A 360 9.15 16.03 5.07
C LEU A 360 9.15 16.76 3.71
N HIS A 361 9.83 17.90 3.68
CA HIS A 361 9.96 18.92 2.62
C HIS A 361 8.83 19.96 2.51
N PRO A 362 9.00 21.15 3.11
CA PRO A 362 8.34 22.36 2.64
C PRO A 362 8.92 22.77 1.27
N PRO A 363 8.11 23.32 0.34
CA PRO A 363 8.67 24.21 -0.67
C PRO A 363 9.23 25.46 0.06
N LEU A 364 10.34 26.01 -0.44
CA LEU A 364 10.90 27.31 -0.03
C LEU A 364 9.86 28.42 -0.27
N THR A 365 8.97 28.55 0.69
CA THR A 365 8.00 29.62 0.84
C THR A 365 8.34 30.29 2.16
N ALA A 366 8.20 31.62 2.26
CA ALA A 366 8.60 32.40 3.43
C ALA A 366 8.02 31.86 4.77
N ARG A 367 6.86 31.19 4.73
CA ARG A 367 6.24 30.54 5.89
C ARG A 367 6.96 29.27 6.36
N GLY A 368 7.56 28.48 5.47
CA GLY A 368 8.27 27.25 5.85
C GLY A 368 9.62 27.50 6.53
N LEU A 369 10.27 28.63 6.21
CA LEU A 369 11.52 29.05 6.85
C LEU A 369 11.29 29.58 8.28
N ALA A 370 10.14 30.22 8.54
CA ALA A 370 9.76 30.69 9.88
C ALA A 370 9.59 29.53 10.87
N TYR A 371 8.92 28.44 10.47
CA TYR A 371 8.75 27.26 11.33
C TYR A 371 10.07 26.55 11.66
N LEU A 372 11.01 26.48 10.70
CA LEU A 372 12.34 25.89 10.94
C LEU A 372 13.18 26.76 11.88
N HIS A 373 13.03 28.09 11.82
CA HIS A 373 13.68 29.00 12.75
C HIS A 373 13.14 28.85 14.18
N GLU A 374 11.82 28.67 14.33
CA GLU A 374 11.19 28.48 15.65
C GLU A 374 11.57 27.13 16.29
N GLU A 375 11.62 26.02 15.54
CA GLU A 375 12.11 24.74 16.06
C GLU A 375 13.59 24.80 16.47
N PHE A 376 14.42 25.49 15.67
CA PHE A 376 15.84 25.70 15.98
C PHE A 376 16.05 26.55 17.24
N HIS A 377 15.28 27.64 17.38
CA HIS A 377 15.33 28.50 18.56
C HIS A 377 14.90 27.74 19.82
N ALA A 378 13.79 27.00 19.76
CA ALA A 378 13.32 26.18 20.88
C ALA A 378 14.34 25.12 21.30
N TRP A 379 15.02 24.49 20.33
CA TRP A 379 16.08 23.52 20.61
C TRP A 379 17.30 24.15 21.28
N ASN A 380 17.73 25.33 20.83
CA ASN A 380 18.86 26.05 21.41
C ASN A 380 18.59 26.45 22.88
N GLN A 381 17.35 26.88 23.18
CA GLN A 381 16.94 27.21 24.54
C GLN A 381 16.85 25.96 25.45
N TYR A 382 16.51 24.80 24.87
CA TYR A 382 16.58 23.52 25.57
C TYR A 382 18.03 23.12 25.89
N GLU A 383 18.96 23.22 24.92
CA GLU A 383 20.39 22.91 25.12
C GLU A 383 21.05 23.83 26.16
N ASN A 384 20.66 25.10 26.20
CA ASN A 384 21.23 26.11 27.11
C ASN A 384 20.55 26.17 28.49
N GLY A 385 19.49 25.38 28.74
CA GLY A 385 18.75 25.37 30.01
C GLY A 385 17.86 26.60 30.25
N THR A 386 17.62 27.41 29.22
CA THR A 386 16.92 28.69 29.23
C THR A 386 15.50 28.58 28.66
N LEU A 387 14.84 27.43 28.85
CA LEU A 387 13.49 27.13 28.34
C LEU A 387 12.40 28.16 28.71
N LEU A 388 12.54 28.87 29.82
CA LEU A 388 11.55 29.87 30.24
C LEU A 388 11.50 31.09 29.29
N GLU A 389 12.54 31.32 28.50
CA GLU A 389 12.54 32.37 27.47
C GLU A 389 11.60 32.07 26.30
N LEU A 390 11.13 30.82 26.18
CA LEU A 390 10.12 30.43 25.20
C LEU A 390 8.69 30.72 25.67
N VAL A 391 8.51 31.11 26.94
CA VAL A 391 7.21 31.42 27.51
C VAL A 391 6.82 32.83 27.07
N ASP A 392 5.65 32.95 26.45
CA ASP A 392 5.12 34.23 25.99
C ASP A 392 4.91 35.20 27.17
N GLU A 393 5.46 36.40 27.04
CA GLU A 393 5.38 37.48 28.03
C GLU A 393 3.93 37.92 28.31
N THR A 394 2.98 37.58 27.44
CA THR A 394 1.55 37.88 27.61
C THR A 394 0.82 36.90 28.54
N LEU A 395 1.47 35.83 29.01
CA LEU A 395 0.94 34.95 30.04
C LEU A 395 1.07 35.57 31.43
N ASP A 396 0.01 35.48 32.24
CA ASP A 396 0.07 35.91 33.64
C ASP A 396 1.03 34.98 34.40
N PRO A 397 2.11 35.50 35.03
CA PRO A 397 3.04 34.71 35.84
C PRO A 397 2.39 33.98 37.02
N LYS A 398 1.13 34.31 37.37
CA LYS A 398 0.37 33.61 38.42
C LYS A 398 -0.36 32.35 37.91
N ASP A 399 -0.48 32.18 36.59
CA ASP A 399 -1.23 31.09 35.96
C ASP A 399 -0.37 29.82 35.71
N TYR A 400 0.95 29.89 35.98
CA TYR A 400 1.88 28.76 35.83
C TYR A 400 3.06 28.85 36.79
N THR A 401 3.65 27.71 37.14
CA THR A 401 4.98 27.65 37.78
C THR A 401 6.08 27.44 36.73
N ALA A 402 7.31 27.87 37.06
CA ALA A 402 8.45 27.71 36.18
C ALA A 402 8.71 26.23 35.83
N GLU A 403 8.47 25.34 36.78
CA GLU A 403 8.64 23.90 36.65
C GLU A 403 7.58 23.29 35.72
N GLU A 404 6.33 23.73 35.82
CA GLU A 404 5.25 23.32 34.92
C GLU A 404 5.50 23.77 33.48
N ALA A 405 5.93 25.02 33.29
CA ALA A 405 6.23 25.56 31.97
C ALA A 405 7.38 24.80 31.29
N LYS A 406 8.51 24.61 32.00
CA LYS A 406 9.66 23.83 31.48
C LYS A 406 9.24 22.43 31.06
N ARG A 407 8.47 21.75 31.91
CA ARG A 407 8.00 20.40 31.65
C ARG A 407 7.06 20.31 30.44
N ILE A 408 6.15 21.26 30.28
CA ILE A 408 5.25 21.29 29.12
C ILE A 408 6.06 21.47 27.83
N ILE A 409 7.10 22.32 27.87
CA ILE A 409 7.99 22.54 26.72
C ILE A 409 8.79 21.28 26.39
N GLU A 410 9.30 20.56 27.39
CA GLU A 410 9.98 19.26 27.20
C GLU A 410 9.06 18.21 26.57
N ILE A 411 7.81 18.13 27.04
CA ILE A 411 6.80 17.24 26.46
C ILE A 411 6.50 17.64 25.01
N ALA A 412 6.44 18.93 24.71
CA ALA A 412 6.26 19.42 23.35
C ALA A 412 7.44 19.01 22.44
N LEU A 413 8.68 19.15 22.91
CA LEU A 413 9.90 18.73 22.20
C LEU A 413 9.95 17.22 21.94
N MET A 414 9.41 16.40 22.86
CA MET A 414 9.24 14.96 22.64
C MET A 414 8.16 14.65 21.58
N CYS A 415 7.06 15.40 21.57
CA CYS A 415 5.98 15.22 20.61
C CYS A 415 6.35 15.64 19.18
N THR A 416 7.32 16.55 19.03
CA THR A 416 7.77 17.09 17.74
C THR A 416 8.99 16.39 17.14
N GLN A 417 9.51 15.34 17.79
CA GLN A 417 10.67 14.55 17.32
C GLN A 417 10.56 14.16 15.84
N SER A 418 11.65 14.24 15.07
CA SER A 418 11.62 14.03 13.62
C SER A 418 11.17 12.61 13.20
N PHE A 419 11.46 11.62 14.04
CA PHE A 419 11.06 10.22 13.84
C PHE A 419 9.82 9.88 14.66
N ALA A 420 8.79 9.33 14.03
CA ALA A 420 7.56 8.92 14.71
C ALA A 420 7.80 7.83 15.78
N SER A 421 8.86 7.04 15.66
CA SER A 421 9.26 6.03 16.65
C SER A 421 9.86 6.62 17.94
N LEU A 422 10.27 7.88 17.92
CA LEU A 422 10.82 8.59 19.08
C LEU A 422 9.79 9.48 19.77
N ARG A 423 8.58 9.60 19.20
CA ARG A 423 7.49 10.37 19.80
C ARG A 423 6.76 9.48 20.80
N PRO A 424 6.46 9.95 22.02
CA PRO A 424 5.64 9.20 22.95
C PRO A 424 4.23 9.03 22.38
N PRO A 425 3.59 7.86 22.56
CA PRO A 425 2.18 7.68 22.26
C PRO A 425 1.34 8.68 23.05
N MET A 426 0.20 9.09 22.49
CA MET A 426 -0.68 10.09 23.12
C MET A 426 -1.15 9.67 24.52
N SER A 427 -1.23 8.36 24.78
CA SER A 427 -1.48 7.79 26.11
C SER A 427 -0.48 8.26 27.16
N GLU A 428 0.78 8.29 26.77
CA GLU A 428 1.92 8.63 27.60
C GLU A 428 2.04 10.13 27.74
N VAL A 429 1.80 10.90 26.68
CA VAL A 429 1.70 12.37 26.73
C VAL A 429 0.63 12.82 27.72
N VAL A 430 -0.55 12.18 27.73
CA VAL A 430 -1.62 12.50 28.69
C VAL A 430 -1.22 12.15 30.13
N LEU A 431 -0.43 11.10 30.34
CA LEU A 431 0.11 10.76 31.66
C LEU A 431 1.17 11.79 32.09
N LEU A 432 2.10 12.13 31.18
CA LEU A 432 3.15 13.13 31.37
C LEU A 432 2.61 14.54 31.59
N LEU A 433 1.38 14.86 31.16
CA LEU A 433 0.75 16.15 31.47
C LEU A 433 -0.03 16.13 32.79
N LYS A 434 -0.38 14.94 33.31
CA LYS A 434 -1.23 14.78 34.50
C LYS A 434 -0.47 14.48 35.79
N SER A 435 0.70 13.86 35.72
CA SER A 435 1.51 13.66 36.93
C SER A 435 1.94 15.02 37.48
N ASN A 436 2.15 15.17 38.79
CA ASN A 436 2.73 16.39 39.37
C ASN A 436 4.22 16.23 39.72
N GLU A 437 4.76 15.03 39.53
CA GLU A 437 6.15 14.69 39.86
C GLU A 437 6.84 14.11 38.64
N GLY A 438 8.00 14.67 38.31
CA GLY A 438 8.89 14.16 37.28
C GLY A 438 9.53 12.87 37.75
N SER A 439 9.15 11.75 37.15
CA SER A 439 10.01 10.61 36.82
C SER A 439 9.14 9.49 36.27
N LEU A 440 8.76 9.63 34.99
CA LEU A 440 8.64 8.46 34.12
C LEU A 440 9.91 8.53 33.29
N GLU A 441 10.89 7.66 33.54
CA GLU A 441 12.15 7.63 32.80
C GLU A 441 11.87 7.57 31.30
N HIS A 442 11.94 8.73 30.66
CA HIS A 442 11.81 8.90 29.23
C HIS A 442 13.17 9.27 28.67
N PRO A 443 13.59 8.67 27.55
CA PRO A 443 14.78 9.11 26.88
C PRO A 443 14.62 10.60 26.54
N PRO A 444 15.65 11.43 26.78
CA PRO A 444 15.58 12.84 26.46
C PRO A 444 15.27 13.02 24.97
N PRO A 445 14.56 14.11 24.58
CA PRO A 445 14.33 14.41 23.18
C PRO A 445 15.67 14.47 22.44
N THR A 446 15.68 14.04 21.17
CA THR A 446 16.87 14.08 20.31
C THR A 446 16.84 15.29 19.37
N LYS A 447 18.03 15.78 19.01
CA LYS A 447 18.19 16.95 18.14
C LYS A 447 17.53 16.71 16.78
N PRO A 448 16.63 17.59 16.32
CA PRO A 448 15.95 17.40 15.04
C PRO A 448 16.95 17.28 13.88
N ALA A 449 16.69 16.37 12.94
CA ALA A 449 17.63 16.02 11.87
C ALA A 449 18.02 17.20 10.95
N TYR A 450 17.19 18.26 10.89
CA TYR A 450 17.46 19.48 10.13
C TYR A 450 18.39 20.49 10.86
N VAL A 451 18.58 20.33 12.17
CA VAL A 451 19.44 21.19 12.99
C VAL A 451 20.91 20.72 12.90
N ALA A 452 21.14 19.42 12.72
CA ALA A 452 22.47 18.82 12.57
C ALA A 452 23.17 19.12 11.23
N SER A 453 22.48 19.75 10.27
CA SER A 453 23.04 20.14 8.97
C SER A 453 23.49 21.61 8.88
N TYR A 454 23.41 22.37 9.99
CA TYR A 454 23.77 23.79 10.07
C TYR A 454 24.69 24.14 11.25
N SER A 455 25.24 23.15 11.94
CA SER A 455 26.28 23.29 12.98
C SER A 455 27.66 22.98 12.44
#